data_AF-A0A7G8J2Y1-F1
#
_entry.id   AF-A0A7G8J2Y1-F1
#
_cell.length_a   1.000
_cell.length_b   1.000
_cell.length_c   1.000
_cell.angle_alpha   90.00
_cell.angle_beta   90.00
_cell.angle_gamma   90.00
#
_symmetry.space_group_name_H-M   'P 1'
#
loop_
_entity.id
_entity.type
_entity.pdbx_description
1 polymer ?
#
loop_
_entity_poly.entity_id
_entity_poly.type
_entity_poly.pdbx_seq_one_letter_code
_entity_poly.pdbx_strand_id
1 'polypeptide(L)' 'MAESSLSELQESIEELTAYMERLRKDVIGMGQKLKLPQKRIDASIAEHPELQRLTQILHQLEEQVRTVKASN' A
#
# COMPACT_ATOMS: atom_id res chain seq x y z
N MET A 1 2.32 -0.29 -27.30
CA MET A 1 2.26 -1.47 -26.42
C MET A 1 2.99 -1.24 -25.10
N ALA A 2 4.17 -0.62 -25.08
CA ALA A 2 4.88 -0.30 -23.82
C ALA A 2 4.21 0.83 -23.01
N GLU A 3 3.68 1.87 -23.67
CA GLU A 3 2.98 2.99 -23.02
C GLU A 3 1.76 2.51 -22.21
N SER A 4 0.95 1.61 -22.78
CA SER A 4 -0.22 1.03 -22.13
C SER A 4 0.16 0.18 -20.91
N SER A 5 1.25 -0.58 -20.98
CA SER A 5 1.74 -1.36 -19.82
C SER A 5 2.24 -0.48 -18.66
N LEU A 6 2.80 0.70 -18.96
CA LEU A 6 3.22 1.63 -17.92
C LEU A 6 2.03 2.30 -17.24
N SER A 7 1.02 2.71 -18.01
CA SER A 7 -0.24 3.26 -17.47
C SER A 7 -0.95 2.26 -16.57
N GLU A 8 -1.07 0.99 -17.00
CA GLU A 8 -1.69 -0.08 -16.22
C GLU A 8 -0.97 -0.34 -14.88
N LEU A 9 0.37 -0.29 -14.88
CA LEU A 9 1.17 -0.41 -13.65
C LEU A 9 0.93 0.79 -12.71
N GLN A 10 0.85 2.01 -13.26
CA GLN A 10 0.61 3.21 -12.47
C GLN A 10 -0.80 3.22 -11.86
N GLU A 11 -1.83 2.86 -12.65
CA GLU A 11 -3.20 2.69 -12.17
C GLU A 11 -3.28 1.65 -11.05
N SER A 12 -2.61 0.51 -11.24
CA SER A 12 -2.56 -0.55 -10.21
C SER A 12 -1.91 -0.06 -8.90
N ILE A 13 -0.83 0.73 -9.00
CA ILE A 13 -0.17 1.33 -7.82
C ILE A 13 -1.12 2.30 -7.12
N GLU A 14 -1.82 3.15 -7.86
CA GLU A 14 -2.77 4.12 -7.30
C GLU A 14 -3.91 3.42 -6.56
N GLU A 15 -4.53 2.42 -7.18
CA GLU A 15 -5.62 1.65 -6.58
C GLU A 15 -5.19 0.90 -5.31
N LEU A 16 -4.03 0.24 -5.36
CA LEU A 16 -3.49 -0.49 -4.21
C LEU A 16 -3.08 0.46 -3.07
N THR A 17 -2.53 1.63 -3.39
CA THR A 17 -2.20 2.66 -2.40
C THR A 17 -3.47 3.19 -1.73
N ALA A 18 -4.51 3.50 -2.52
CA ALA A 18 -5.80 3.93 -1.99
C ALA A 18 -6.47 2.86 -1.12
N TYR A 19 -6.30 1.58 -1.46
CA TYR A 19 -6.75 0.47 -0.62
C TYR A 19 -5.96 0.38 0.70
N MET A 20 -4.63 0.43 0.65
CA MET A 20 -3.76 0.40 1.82
C MET A 20 -4.09 1.52 2.82
N GLU A 21 -4.31 2.75 2.32
CA GLU A 21 -4.67 3.90 3.16
C GLU A 21 -6.04 3.74 3.84
N ARG A 22 -7.03 3.16 3.13
CA ARG A 22 -8.34 2.86 3.72
C ARG A 22 -8.22 1.82 4.84
N LEU A 23 -7.52 0.72 4.57
CA LEU A 23 -7.29 -0.32 5.57
C LEU A 23 -6.57 0.21 6.81
N ARG A 24 -5.54 1.06 6.62
CA ARG A 24 -4.84 1.72 7.72
C ARG A 24 -5.79 2.60 8.55
N LYS A 25 -6.65 3.39 7.90
CA LYS A 25 -7.66 4.21 8.58
C LYS A 25 -8.66 3.36 9.35
N ASP A 26 -9.06 2.22 8.83
CA ASP A 26 -9.98 1.31 9.49
C ASP A 26 -9.36 0.72 10.77
N VAL A 27 -8.09 0.29 10.71
CA VAL A 27 -7.34 -0.19 11.88
C VAL A 27 -7.24 0.90 12.95
N ILE A 28 -6.90 2.13 12.57
CA ILE A 28 -6.83 3.28 13.48
C ILE A 28 -8.20 3.56 14.10
N GLY A 29 -9.25 3.66 13.27
CA GLY A 29 -10.60 3.97 13.71
C GLY A 29 -11.16 2.90 14.65
N MET A 30 -10.87 1.63 14.40
CA MET A 30 -11.23 0.54 15.30
C MET A 30 -10.48 0.65 16.64
N GLY A 31 -9.16 0.87 16.61
CA GLY A 31 -8.36 1.02 17.82
C GLY A 31 -8.83 2.19 18.70
N GLN A 32 -9.19 3.32 18.07
CA GLN A 32 -9.76 4.48 18.76
C GLN A 32 -11.13 4.20 19.37
N LYS A 33 -12.04 3.51 18.64
CA LYS A 33 -13.35 3.09 19.16
C LYS A 33 -13.22 2.17 20.38
N LEU A 34 -12.20 1.32 20.40
CA LEU A 34 -11.85 0.44 21.52
C LEU A 34 -11.05 1.14 22.63
N LYS A 35 -10.75 2.43 22.48
CA LYS A 35 -9.93 3.23 23.41
C LYS A 35 -8.55 2.61 23.69
N LEU A 36 -7.96 1.97 22.68
CA LEU A 36 -6.61 1.43 22.79
C LEU A 36 -5.58 2.57 22.91
N PRO A 37 -4.50 2.38 23.68
CA PRO A 37 -3.37 3.32 23.66
C PRO A 37 -2.78 3.43 22.26
N GLN A 38 -2.37 4.64 21.85
CA GLN A 38 -1.82 4.90 20.51
C GLN A 38 -0.68 3.93 20.14
N LYS A 39 0.22 3.65 21.09
CA LYS A 39 1.33 2.69 20.90
C LYS A 39 0.86 1.29 20.47
N ARG A 40 -0.31 0.84 20.95
CA ARG A 40 -0.89 -0.46 20.51
C ARG A 40 -1.50 -0.36 19.12
N ILE A 41 -2.13 0.75 18.78
CA ILE A 41 -2.65 0.98 17.43
C ILE A 41 -1.49 0.98 16.42
N ASP A 42 -0.39 1.67 16.74
CA ASP A 42 0.80 1.72 15.89
C ASP A 42 1.42 0.33 15.70
N ALA A 43 1.51 -0.47 16.78
CA ALA A 43 1.96 -1.86 16.71
C ALA A 43 1.03 -2.71 15.82
N SER A 44 -0.29 -2.57 15.98
CA SER A 44 -1.27 -3.28 15.15
C SER A 44 -1.18 -2.90 13.67
N ILE A 45 -0.85 -1.67 13.33
CA ILE A 45 -0.59 -1.25 11.94
C ILE A 45 0.71 -1.88 11.43
N ALA A 46 1.79 -1.79 12.20
CA ALA A 46 3.11 -2.30 11.82
C ALA A 46 3.13 -3.82 11.63
N GLU A 47 2.37 -4.54 12.45
CA GLU A 47 2.26 -6.00 12.43
C GLU A 47 1.09 -6.50 11.56
N HIS A 48 0.33 -5.61 10.92
CA HIS A 48 -0.84 -6.00 10.12
C HIS A 48 -0.40 -6.80 8.88
N PRO A 49 -0.73 -8.09 8.76
CA PRO A 49 -0.18 -8.95 7.70
C PRO A 49 -0.51 -8.43 6.30
N GLU A 50 -1.72 -7.91 6.11
CA GLU A 50 -2.15 -7.38 4.81
C GLU A 50 -1.49 -6.03 4.47
N LEU A 51 -1.22 -5.16 5.44
CA LEU A 51 -0.52 -3.89 5.17
C LEU A 51 0.95 -4.16 4.80
N GLN A 52 1.58 -5.14 5.47
CA GLN A 52 2.92 -5.60 5.11
C GLN A 52 2.96 -6.16 3.70
N ARG A 53 1.99 -7.02 3.34
CA ARG A 53 1.88 -7.59 2.00
C ARG A 53 1.66 -6.53 0.93
N LEU A 54 0.75 -5.58 1.17
CA LEU A 54 0.49 -4.46 0.25
C LEU A 54 1.74 -3.61 0.05
N THR A 55 2.48 -3.33 1.13
CA THR A 55 3.76 -2.59 1.04
C THR A 55 4.77 -3.30 0.15
N GLN A 56 4.91 -4.62 0.29
CA GLN A 56 5.82 -5.42 -0.56
C GLN A 56 5.40 -5.41 -2.03
N ILE A 57 4.10 -5.57 -2.31
CA ILE A 57 3.58 -5.54 -3.68
C ILE A 57 3.79 -4.17 -4.31
N LEU A 58 3.46 -3.09 -3.59
CA LEU A 58 3.67 -1.72 -4.06
C LEU A 58 5.14 -1.46 -4.39
N HIS A 59 6.07 -1.88 -3.53
CA HIS A 59 7.50 -1.79 -3.80
C HIS A 59 7.90 -2.51 -5.10
N GLN A 60 7.42 -3.74 -5.30
CA GLN A 60 7.69 -4.51 -6.53
C GLN A 60 7.13 -3.82 -7.78
N LEU A 61 5.94 -3.24 -7.70
CA LEU A 61 5.34 -2.51 -8.83
C LEU A 61 6.10 -1.22 -9.14
N GLU A 62 6.54 -0.49 -8.11
CA GLU A 62 7.38 0.70 -8.27
C GLU A 62 8.74 0.37 -8.92
N GLU A 63 9.37 -0.75 -8.54
CA GLU A 63 10.59 -1.25 -9.18
C GLU A 63 10.36 -1.63 -10.65
N GLN A 64 9.22 -2.27 -10.96
CA GLN A 64 8.84 -2.56 -12.34
C GLN A 64 8.68 -1.28 -13.16
N VAL A 65 7.99 -0.27 -12.61
CA VAL A 65 7.85 1.05 -13.25
C VAL A 65 9.22 1.68 -13.52
N ARG A 66 10.15 1.64 -12.56
CA ARG A 66 11.51 2.17 -12.74
C ARG A 66 12.25 1.41 -13.85
N THR A 67 12.13 0.09 -13.88
CA THR A 67 12.78 -0.76 -14.88
C THR A 67 12.25 -0.48 -16.29
N VAL A 68 10.92 -0.38 -16.43
CA VAL A 68 10.25 -0.07 -17.70
C VAL A 68 10.64 1.34 -18.18
N LYS A 69 10.69 2.32 -17.28
CA LYS A 69 11.13 3.69 -17.62
C LYS A 69 12.61 3.79 -17.99
N ALA A 70 13.48 2.97 -17.40
CA ALA A 70 14.91 2.97 -17.72
C ALA A 70 15.26 2.22 -19.01
N SER A 71 14.32 1.41 -19.52
CA SER A 71 14.49 0.60 -20.74
C SER A 71 13.90 1.25 -21.99
N ASN A 72 13.23 2.40 -21.86
CA ASN A 72 12.71 3.25 -22.93
C ASN A 72 13.54 4.54 -23.04
#